data_AF-T1GBX2-F1
#
_entry.id   AF-T1GBX2-F1
#
_cell.length_a   1.000
_cell.length_b   1.000
_cell.length_c   1.000
_cell.angle_alpha   90.00
_cell.angle_beta   90.00
_cell.angle_gamma   90.00
#
_symmetry.space_group_name_H-M   'P 1'
#
loop_
_entity.id
_entity.type
_entity.pdbx_description
1 polymer ?
#
loop_
_entity_poly.entity_id
_entity_poly.type
_entity_poly.pdbx_seq_one_letter_code
_entity_poly.pdbx_strand_id
1 'polypeptide(L)'
;IIANPDAKRLYDDLLSNYNKLVRPVVNVTDALTVRIKLKLSQLIDVNLKNQIMTTNLWVEQSWYDYKLKWDPKEYGGVEMLHVPSDHIWRPDIVLYNNYNSFFWSMSYTCQKSMKSKLLFKNLALM
;
A
#
# COMPACT_ATOMS: atom_id res chain seq x y z
N ILE A 1 -17.50 -6.68 -17.76
CA ILE A 1 -17.08 -5.53 -16.94
C ILE A 1 -16.73 -4.42 -17.91
N ILE A 2 -17.57 -3.38 -18.02
CA ILE A 2 -17.31 -2.24 -18.92
C ILE A 2 -16.15 -1.48 -18.29
N ALA A 3 -14.95 -1.63 -18.85
CA ALA A 3 -13.78 -0.89 -18.37
C ALA A 3 -14.02 0.60 -18.64
N ASN A 4 -13.96 1.43 -17.59
CA ASN A 4 -14.02 2.87 -17.76
C ASN A 4 -12.79 3.29 -18.60
N PRO A 5 -12.98 3.79 -19.84
CA PRO A 5 -11.86 4.12 -20.73
C PRO A 5 -10.95 5.20 -20.13
N ASP A 6 -11.50 6.12 -19.33
CA ASP A 6 -10.74 7.16 -18.66
C ASP A 6 -9.83 6.59 -17.55
N ALA A 7 -10.32 5.58 -16.82
CA ALA A 7 -9.52 4.89 -15.80
C ALA A 7 -8.37 4.09 -16.42
N LYS A 8 -8.60 3.48 -17.60
CA LYS A 8 -7.54 2.81 -18.36
C LYS A 8 -6.49 3.80 -18.85
N ARG A 9 -6.93 4.93 -19.44
CA ARG A 9 -6.02 5.98 -19.90
C ARG A 9 -5.17 6.53 -18.74
N LEU A 10 -5.80 6.82 -17.60
CA LEU A 10 -5.11 7.25 -16.40
C LEU A 10 -4.05 6.23 -15.93
N TYR A 11 -4.40 4.95 -15.94
CA TYR A 11 -3.49 3.88 -15.56
C TYR A 11 -2.25 3.85 -16.47
N ASP A 12 -2.47 3.89 -17.78
CA ASP A 12 -1.40 3.84 -18.78
C ASP A 12 -0.50 5.09 -18.66
N ASP A 13 -1.08 6.28 -18.49
CA ASP A 13 -0.35 7.54 -18.35
C ASP A 13 0.52 7.56 -17.09
N LEU A 14 -0.03 7.16 -15.93
CA LEU A 14 0.69 7.16 -14.66
C LEU A 14 1.85 6.14 -14.63
N LEU A 15 1.68 4.98 -15.26
CA LEU A 15 2.64 3.88 -15.19
C LEU A 15 3.67 3.88 -16.31
N SER A 16 3.42 4.58 -17.42
CA SER A 16 4.33 4.68 -18.57
C SER A 16 5.77 5.07 -18.18
N ASN A 17 5.93 5.96 -17.20
CA ASN A 17 7.22 6.47 -16.73
C ASN A 17 7.47 6.19 -15.23
N TYR A 18 6.76 5.22 -14.67
CA TYR A 18 6.89 4.89 -13.26
C TYR A 18 7.91 3.76 -13.05
N ASN A 19 8.98 4.06 -12.31
CA ASN A 19 9.97 3.05 -11.93
C ASN A 19 9.69 2.54 -10.50
N LYS A 20 9.22 1.30 -10.41
CA LYS A 20 8.91 0.64 -9.13
C LYS A 20 10.11 0.37 -8.22
N LEU A 21 11.33 0.39 -8.76
CA LEU A 21 12.56 0.17 -7.99
C LEU A 21 13.02 1.44 -7.26
N VAL A 22 12.49 2.60 -7.63
CA VAL A 22 12.92 3.89 -7.09
C VAL A 22 11.95 4.36 -6.02
N ARG A 23 12.49 4.69 -4.85
CA ARG A 23 11.72 5.27 -3.74
C ARG A 23 11.04 6.58 -4.18
N PRO A 24 9.71 6.72 -4.05
CA PRO A 24 8.98 7.89 -4.52
C PRO A 24 9.08 9.05 -3.52
N VAL A 25 10.26 9.69 -3.46
CA VAL A 25 10.50 10.96 -2.76
C VAL A 25 10.85 12.08 -3.73
N VAL A 26 10.48 13.31 -3.38
CA VAL A 26 10.81 14.50 -4.18
C VAL A 26 12.28 14.86 -4.00
N ASN A 27 12.74 14.99 -2.76
CA ASN A 27 14.15 15.16 -2.44
C ASN A 27 14.72 13.88 -1.85
N VAL A 28 16.00 13.59 -2.14
CA VAL A 28 16.69 12.39 -1.62
C VAL A 28 16.82 12.41 -0.09
N THR A 29 16.86 13.61 0.49
CA THR A 29 16.94 13.85 1.94
C THR A 29 15.62 13.58 2.67
N ASP A 30 14.49 13.56 1.96
CA ASP A 30 13.19 13.46 2.60
C ASP A 30 12.87 12.00 2.97
N ALA A 31 12.30 11.82 4.16
CA ALA A 31 11.82 10.53 4.61
C ALA A 31 10.43 10.22 4.02
N LEU A 32 10.22 8.96 3.64
CA LEU A 32 8.90 8.47 3.23
C LEU A 32 8.21 7.82 4.42
N THR A 33 7.09 8.40 4.85
CA THR A 33 6.29 7.88 5.97
C THR A 33 5.38 6.75 5.50
N VAL A 34 5.69 5.52 5.93
CA VAL A 34 4.82 4.35 5.75
C VAL A 34 4.00 4.15 7.03
N ARG A 35 2.68 4.17 6.90
CA ARG A 35 1.75 3.86 7.99
C ARG A 35 1.34 2.40 7.88
N ILE A 36 1.63 1.63 8.92
CA ILE A 36 1.27 0.22 9.03
C ILE A 36 0.17 0.09 10.08
N LYS A 37 -0.89 -0.62 9.75
CA LYS A 37 -1.90 -1.07 10.71
C LYS A 37 -1.91 -2.58 10.71
N LEU A 38 -1.97 -3.16 11.91
CA LEU A 38 -2.11 -4.58 12.12
C LEU A 38 -3.49 -4.84 12.68
N LYS A 39 -4.22 -5.78 12.10
CA LYS A 39 -5.47 -6.28 12.67
C LYS A 39 -5.31 -7.77 12.92
N LEU A 40 -5.39 -8.16 14.19
CA LEU A 40 -5.38 -9.57 14.56
C LEU A 40 -6.68 -10.22 14.08
N SER A 41 -6.56 -11.19 13.18
CA SER A 41 -7.70 -11.97 12.72
C SER A 41 -8.01 -13.08 13.70
N GLN A 42 -6.99 -13.85 14.10
CA GLN A 42 -7.14 -15.00 14.99
C GLN A 42 -5.81 -15.35 15.66
N LEU A 43 -5.89 -15.78 16.92
CA LEU A 43 -4.82 -16.50 17.61
C LEU A 43 -5.01 -18.01 17.34
N ILE A 44 -4.09 -18.61 16.60
CA ILE A 44 -4.20 -20.01 16.17
C ILE A 44 -3.74 -20.95 17.28
N ASP A 45 -2.55 -20.71 17.83
CA ASP A 45 -1.98 -21.54 18.89
C ASP A 45 -0.90 -20.78 19.68
N VAL A 46 -0.72 -21.15 20.95
CA VAL A 46 0.32 -20.66 21.85
C VAL A 46 1.04 -21.82 22.50
N ASN A 47 2.26 -22.08 22.04
CA ASN A 47 3.13 -23.09 22.64
C ASN A 47 4.01 -22.44 23.72
N LEU A 48 3.57 -22.54 24.97
CA LEU A 48 4.28 -21.97 26.12
C LEU A 48 5.64 -22.63 26.39
N LYS A 49 5.78 -23.93 26.10
CA LYS A 49 7.02 -24.68 26.31
C LYS A 49 8.12 -24.22 25.36
N ASN A 50 7.76 -23.96 24.11
CA ASN A 50 8.69 -23.52 23.07
C ASN A 50 8.68 -21.99 22.86
N GLN A 51 7.83 -21.25 23.60
CA GLN A 51 7.63 -19.80 23.49
C GLN A 51 7.24 -19.32 22.09
N ILE A 52 6.41 -20.11 21.39
CA ILE A 52 5.96 -19.81 20.02
C ILE A 52 4.49 -19.39 20.07
N MET A 53 4.17 -18.31 19.34
CA MET A 53 2.80 -17.88 19.12
C MET A 53 2.49 -17.88 17.62
N THR A 54 1.45 -18.59 17.22
CA THR A 54 0.98 -18.63 15.83
C THR A 54 -0.27 -17.76 15.71
N THR A 55 -0.20 -16.69 14.91
CA THR A 55 -1.32 -15.74 14.71
C THR A 55 -1.57 -15.50 13.24
N ASN A 56 -2.84 -15.25 12.90
CA ASN A 56 -3.22 -14.74 11.59
C ASN A 56 -3.45 -13.22 11.70
N LEU A 57 -2.67 -12.44 10.96
CA LEU A 57 -2.68 -10.98 10.99
C LEU A 57 -3.03 -10.42 9.62
N TRP A 58 -3.93 -9.44 9.59
CA TRP A 58 -4.11 -8.55 8.45
C TRP A 58 -3.16 -7.36 8.58
N VAL A 59 -2.31 -7.17 7.57
CA VAL A 59 -1.38 -6.05 7.50
C VAL A 59 -1.87 -5.06 6.46
N GLU A 60 -2.29 -3.88 6.90
CA GLU A 60 -2.68 -2.76 6.04
C GLU A 60 -1.53 -1.75 6.00
N GLN A 61 -1.08 -1.40 4.80
CA GLN A 61 0.01 -0.46 4.59
C GLN A 61 -0.48 0.72 3.77
N SER A 62 -0.11 1.93 4.17
CA SER A 62 -0.44 3.14 3.44
C SER A 62 0.75 4.09 3.40
N TRP A 63 1.04 4.61 2.21
CA TRP A 63 2.08 5.60 1.97
C TRP A 63 1.62 6.57 0.89
N TYR A 64 2.26 7.74 0.86
CA TYR A 64 2.02 8.76 -0.16
C TYR A 64 3.10 8.67 -1.23
N ASP A 65 2.68 8.72 -2.49
CA ASP A 65 3.56 8.76 -3.66
C ASP A 65 3.26 10.03 -4.46
N TYR A 66 4.30 10.83 -4.72
CA TYR A 66 4.14 12.11 -5.40
C TYR A 66 3.99 11.96 -6.92
N LYS A 67 4.42 10.83 -7.50
CA LYS A 67 4.33 10.57 -8.96
C LYS A 67 2.94 10.08 -9.34
N LEU A 68 2.25 9.40 -8.42
CA LEU A 68 0.92 8.84 -8.63
C LEU A 68 -0.17 9.85 -8.24
N LYS A 69 -0.12 11.04 -8.85
CA LYS A 69 -1.10 12.13 -8.67
C LYS A 69 -1.66 12.53 -10.02
N TRP A 70 -2.95 12.87 -10.05
CA TRP A 70 -3.65 13.35 -11.24
C TRP A 70 -4.81 14.26 -10.85
N ASP A 71 -5.31 15.06 -11.80
CA ASP A 71 -6.55 15.82 -11.63
C ASP A 71 -7.74 14.96 -12.10
N PRO A 72 -8.73 14.64 -11.23
CA PRO A 72 -9.92 13.90 -11.63
C PRO A 72 -10.66 14.52 -12.83
N LYS A 73 -10.61 15.85 -12.98
CA LYS A 73 -11.30 16.55 -14.07
C LYS A 73 -10.77 16.17 -15.45
N GLU A 74 -9.49 15.84 -15.55
CA GLU A 74 -8.88 15.43 -16.82
C GLU A 74 -9.27 14.00 -17.22
N TYR A 75 -9.64 13.15 -16.25
CA TYR A 75 -9.91 11.72 -16.45
C TYR A 75 -11.35 11.34 -16.07
N GLY A 76 -12.33 12.13 -16.53
CA GLY A 76 -13.75 11.76 -16.40
C GLY A 76 -14.25 11.67 -14.95
N GLY A 77 -13.62 12.38 -14.02
CA GLY A 77 -13.96 12.35 -12.59
C GLY A 77 -13.42 11.14 -11.83
N VAL A 78 -12.45 10.41 -12.39
CA VAL A 78 -11.85 9.25 -11.70
C VAL A 78 -11.07 9.73 -10.48
N GLU A 79 -11.62 9.52 -9.28
CA GLU A 79 -10.96 9.84 -8.01
C GLU A 79 -10.18 8.69 -7.42
N MET A 80 -10.43 7.45 -7.87
CA MET A 80 -9.79 6.26 -7.31
C MET A 80 -9.41 5.30 -8.43
N LEU A 81 -8.17 4.82 -8.37
CA LEU A 81 -7.65 3.81 -9.27
C LEU A 81 -7.11 2.62 -8.48
N HIS A 82 -7.52 1.42 -8.90
CA HIS A 82 -6.99 0.16 -8.36
C HIS A 82 -5.86 -0.32 -9.26
N VAL A 83 -4.68 -0.49 -8.69
CA VAL A 83 -3.46 -0.91 -9.39
C VAL A 83 -2.86 -2.11 -8.67
N PRO A 84 -2.44 -3.16 -9.40
CA PRO A 84 -1.69 -4.27 -8.80
C PRO A 84 -0.43 -3.77 -8.09
N SER A 85 -0.14 -4.31 -6.91
CA SER A 85 1.03 -3.89 -6.13
C SER A 85 2.36 -4.11 -6.84
N ASP A 86 2.43 -5.06 -7.78
CA ASP A 86 3.68 -5.48 -8.43
C ASP A 86 4.18 -4.49 -9.49
N HIS A 87 3.32 -3.53 -9.86
CA HIS A 87 3.62 -2.48 -10.83
C HIS A 87 4.06 -1.16 -10.18
N ILE A 88 4.05 -1.09 -8.85
CA ILE A 88 4.37 0.12 -8.10
C ILE A 88 5.44 -0.13 -7.04
N TRP A 89 6.08 0.95 -6.57
CA TRP A 89 7.02 0.85 -5.47
C TRP A 89 6.26 0.45 -4.21
N ARG A 90 6.78 -0.54 -3.48
CA ARG A 90 6.28 -1.02 -2.20
C ARG A 90 7.45 -1.11 -1.22
N PRO A 91 7.28 -0.71 0.05
CA PRO A 91 8.32 -0.90 1.05
C PRO A 91 8.50 -2.39 1.37
N ASP A 92 9.76 -2.79 1.56
CA ASP A 92 10.09 -4.12 2.08
C ASP A 92 9.92 -4.12 3.60
N ILE A 93 8.99 -4.92 4.11
CA ILE A 93 8.71 -5.05 5.54
C ILE A 93 8.99 -6.48 5.95
N VAL A 94 9.76 -6.62 7.03
CA VAL A 94 10.27 -7.91 7.48
C VAL A 94 9.91 -8.11 8.95
N LEU A 95 9.43 -9.30 9.30
CA LEU A 95 9.18 -9.67 10.70
C LEU A 95 10.46 -10.26 11.28
N TYR A 96 11.14 -9.49 12.12
CA TYR A 96 12.39 -9.93 12.75
C TYR A 96 12.19 -11.09 13.73
N ASN A 97 11.09 -11.06 14.49
CA ASN A 97 10.78 -12.09 15.48
C ASN A 97 10.00 -13.26 14.86
N ASN A 98 10.54 -13.84 13.79
CA ASN A 98 9.97 -15.02 13.15
C ASN A 98 10.69 -16.28 13.68
N TYR A 99 9.92 -17.20 14.26
CA TYR A 99 10.42 -18.48 14.77
C TYR A 99 10.72 -19.49 13.66
N ASN A 100 10.07 -19.36 12.49
CA ASN A 100 10.30 -20.23 11.35
C ASN A 100 11.14 -19.50 10.29
N SER A 101 12.28 -20.07 9.92
CA SER A 101 13.23 -19.53 8.93
C SER A 101 12.65 -19.37 7.52
N PHE A 102 11.38 -19.74 7.30
CA PHE A 102 10.67 -19.58 6.04
C PHE A 102 10.04 -18.19 5.96
N PHE A 103 10.79 -17.28 5.35
CA PHE A 103 10.38 -15.90 5.06
C PHE A 103 9.24 -15.80 4.03
N TRP A 104 8.91 -16.91 3.36
CA TRP A 104 8.03 -16.96 2.20
C TRP A 104 6.62 -17.45 2.53
N SER A 105 5.86 -16.71 3.33
CA SER A 105 4.39 -16.69 3.22
C SER A 105 3.76 -15.85 4.34
N MET A 106 4.10 -14.57 4.42
CA MET A 106 3.11 -13.62 4.91
C MET A 106 2.31 -13.22 3.66
N SER A 107 1.11 -13.77 3.49
CA SER A 107 0.21 -13.37 2.40
C SER A 107 -0.25 -11.94 2.64
N TYR A 108 0.52 -10.97 2.14
CA TYR A 108 0.14 -9.57 2.19
C TYR A 108 -0.93 -9.31 1.13
N THR A 109 -2.20 -9.18 1.53
CA THR A 109 -3.20 -8.51 0.69
C THR A 109 -2.93 -7.01 0.76
N CYS A 110 -2.04 -6.51 -0.10
CA CYS A 110 -1.82 -5.07 -0.26
C CYS A 110 -2.99 -4.48 -1.05
N GLN A 111 -4.08 -4.11 -0.38
CA GLN A 111 -5.15 -3.34 -1.01
C GLN A 111 -4.74 -1.87 -1.07
N LYS A 112 -3.88 -1.51 -2.03
CA LYS A 112 -3.57 -0.10 -2.29
C LYS A 112 -4.66 0.50 -3.17
N SER A 113 -5.57 1.24 -2.53
CA SER A 113 -6.46 2.16 -3.23
C SER A 113 -5.70 3.48 -3.41
N MET A 114 -5.28 3.79 -4.63
CA MET A 114 -4.71 5.11 -4.93
C MET A 114 -5.88 6.08 -5.06
N LYS A 115 -5.95 7.04 -4.14
CA LYS A 115 -6.89 8.14 -4.25
C LYS A 115 -6.19 9.31 -4.93
N SER A 116 -6.85 9.87 -5.95
CA SER A 116 -6.64 11.24 -6.35
C SER A 116 -6.70 12.12 -5.10
N LYS A 117 -5.71 12.99 -4.96
CA LYS A 117 -5.57 13.83 -3.78
C LYS A 117 -6.67 14.90 -3.77
N LEU A 118 -7.81 14.56 -3.18
CA LEU A 118 -8.52 15.43 -2.24
C LEU A 118 -8.42 14.77 -0.86
N LEU A 119 -7.24 14.93 -0.23
CA LEU A 119 -7.21 14.86 1.22
C LEU A 119 -7.95 16.10 1.70
N PHE A 120 -9.18 15.91 2.16
CA PHE A 120 -9.97 16.92 2.86
C PHE A 120 -9.06 17.70 3.81
N LYS A 121 -9.04 19.03 3.63
CA LYS A 121 -8.79 19.94 4.74
C LYS A 121 -9.82 19.62 5.84
N ASN A 122 -9.38 19.73 7.09
CA ASN A 122 -10.14 19.70 8.35
C ASN A 122 -10.64 18.34 8.88
N LEU A 123 -9.95 17.86 9.90
CA LEU A 123 -10.55 17.67 11.23
C LEU A 123 -9.49 17.94 12.30
N ALA A 124 -9.16 19.23 12.45
CA ALA A 124 -8.88 19.79 13.77
C ALA A 124 -10.25 20.29 14.29
N LEU A 125 -10.72 19.68 15.38
CA LEU A 125 -11.76 20.09 16.34
C LEU A 125 -12.48 18.83 16.85
N MET A 126 -11.92 18.20 17.88
CA MET A 126 -12.45 18.25 19.24
C MET A 126 -11.36 17.81 20.23
#